data_AF-F4PXV2-F1
#
_entry.id   AF-F4PXV2-F1
#
_cell.length_a   1.000
_cell.length_b   1.000
_cell.length_c   1.000
_cell.angle_alpha   90.00
_cell.angle_beta   90.00
_cell.angle_gamma   90.00
#
_symmetry.space_group_name_H-M   'P 1'
#
loop_
_entity.id
_entity.type
_entity.pdbx_description
1 polymer ?
#
loop_
_entity_poly.entity_id
_entity_poly.type
_entity_poly.pdbx_seq_one_letter_code
_entity_poly.pdbx_strand_id
1 'polypeptide(L)'
;MKVDETLFRRVWNNIVLRRLICSKIKDYLSEDDRVVLISSSAAKTIKMYMEDPLQFIKSKGNNNNIVSIFYCEFLTVDLFKSHYDTYCKDIPVASVIDAISYNRRNYRDIWLYCRAFDFLKERGLRPESIQSVSNIYTWQHVIKSNNVEFYNYAKSVFPMLDRNHYKNELVPRAAKPQKDYWGHIQPMTGTDLLAQLLDDLIDFDPTENWLECVDFSYLAKNGIADIIETIHMHAGSCIPMLAKPISKYHFDRQLNEHTMTVAIQNKQINSIRCLHKVCKIPLSYATLLLVARTRDLSFIIALHNIEPEAGRLYTIFLIVISSTFNAYFRSDDPQCNNFRKEFIDHVKPLNFINKTMEQQINTNLAIGKWPRIKYQPRNAQHHFTMFQQSGADTNIPSLSFD
;
A
#
# COMPACT_ATOMS: atom_id res chain seq x y z
N MET A 1 34.33 -34.65 -7.09
CA MET A 1 33.70 -34.18 -8.34
C MET A 1 33.63 -32.66 -8.26
N LYS A 2 34.38 -31.91 -9.08
CA LYS A 2 34.31 -30.43 -9.08
C LYS A 2 33.11 -30.01 -9.91
N VAL A 3 32.16 -29.32 -9.30
CA VAL A 3 31.00 -28.77 -10.00
C VAL A 3 31.50 -27.57 -10.83
N ASP A 4 31.17 -27.55 -12.12
CA ASP A 4 31.45 -26.42 -13.00
C ASP A 4 30.64 -25.21 -12.53
N GLU A 5 31.35 -24.19 -12.03
CA GLU A 5 30.77 -23.00 -11.44
C GLU A 5 30.00 -22.15 -12.46
N THR A 6 30.40 -22.21 -13.73
CA THR A 6 29.77 -21.50 -14.84
C THR A 6 28.44 -22.14 -15.19
N LEU A 7 28.42 -23.47 -15.23
CA LEU A 7 27.20 -24.26 -15.44
C LEU A 7 26.24 -24.06 -14.26
N PHE A 8 26.74 -24.09 -13.03
CA PHE A 8 25.95 -23.86 -11.81
C PHE A 8 25.26 -22.48 -11.84
N ARG A 9 26.00 -21.40 -12.13
CA ARG A 9 25.43 -20.05 -12.22
C ARG A 9 24.39 -19.93 -13.34
N ARG A 10 24.63 -20.54 -14.51
CA ARG A 10 23.66 -20.56 -15.62
C ARG A 10 22.36 -21.29 -15.26
N VAL A 11 22.47 -22.42 -14.57
CA VAL A 11 21.32 -23.21 -14.11
C VAL A 11 20.55 -22.46 -13.00
N TRP A 12 21.25 -21.83 -12.06
CA TRP A 12 20.64 -21.14 -10.91
C TRP A 12 19.99 -19.79 -11.26
N ASN A 13 20.50 -19.12 -12.30
CA ASN A 13 19.90 -17.89 -12.84
C ASN A 13 18.71 -18.17 -13.78
N ASN A 14 18.54 -19.41 -14.24
CA ASN A 14 17.40 -19.80 -15.05
C ASN A 14 16.23 -20.20 -14.14
N ILE A 15 15.19 -19.37 -14.10
CA ILE A 15 14.07 -19.54 -13.16
C ILE A 15 13.32 -20.86 -13.38
N VAL A 16 13.24 -21.37 -14.61
CA VAL A 16 12.57 -22.63 -14.95
C VAL A 16 13.37 -23.83 -14.46
N LEU A 17 14.68 -23.85 -14.70
CA LEU A 17 15.56 -24.93 -14.23
C LEU A 17 15.72 -24.92 -12.72
N ARG A 18 15.81 -23.74 -12.10
CA ARG A 18 15.78 -23.59 -10.65
C ARG A 18 14.49 -24.15 -10.06
N ARG A 19 13.33 -23.82 -10.65
CA ARG A 19 12.01 -24.36 -10.25
C ARG A 19 11.93 -25.88 -10.43
N LEU A 20 12.43 -26.42 -11.54
CA LEU A 20 12.47 -27.87 -11.79
C LEU A 20 13.35 -28.60 -10.77
N ILE A 21 14.55 -28.08 -10.50
CA ILE A 21 15.49 -28.63 -9.53
C ILE A 21 14.92 -28.53 -8.11
N CYS A 22 14.37 -27.38 -7.71
CA CYS A 22 13.73 -27.21 -6.41
C CYS A 22 12.46 -28.07 -6.24
N SER A 23 11.70 -28.34 -7.32
CA SER A 23 10.56 -29.26 -7.27
C SER A 23 10.96 -30.74 -7.13
N LYS A 24 12.20 -31.07 -7.51
CA LYS A 24 12.76 -32.44 -7.41
C LYS A 24 13.57 -32.65 -6.12
N ILE A 25 14.15 -31.60 -5.57
CA ILE A 25 14.98 -31.68 -4.36
C ILE A 25 14.16 -31.18 -3.16
N LYS A 26 13.61 -32.14 -2.40
CA LYS A 26 12.92 -31.92 -1.12
C LYS A 26 13.78 -31.22 -0.05
N ASP A 27 15.07 -31.01 -0.30
CA ASP A 27 16.09 -30.81 0.73
C ASP A 27 16.77 -29.42 0.80
N TYR A 28 16.24 -28.37 0.16
CA TYR A 28 16.82 -27.01 0.25
C TYR A 28 15.95 -25.93 0.88
N LEU A 29 14.76 -26.26 1.36
CA LEU A 29 13.99 -25.32 2.19
C LEU A 29 14.69 -25.20 3.56
N SER A 30 14.75 -23.99 4.11
CA SER A 30 15.14 -23.80 5.51
C SER A 30 14.19 -24.61 6.41
N GLU A 31 14.63 -24.97 7.61
CA GLU A 31 13.78 -25.73 8.54
C GLU A 31 12.47 -24.98 8.83
N ASP A 32 12.52 -23.65 8.92
CA ASP A 32 11.34 -22.78 9.06
C ASP A 32 10.44 -22.78 7.81
N ASP A 33 10.98 -22.72 6.59
CA ASP A 33 10.18 -22.80 5.36
C ASP A 33 9.56 -24.19 5.16
N ARG A 34 10.26 -25.26 5.56
CA ARG A 34 9.72 -26.62 5.59
C ARG A 34 8.61 -26.73 6.61
N VAL A 35 8.81 -26.19 7.81
CA VAL A 35 7.77 -26.15 8.85
C VAL A 35 6.58 -25.35 8.36
N VAL A 36 6.73 -24.22 7.67
CA VAL A 36 5.61 -23.47 7.09
C VAL A 36 4.88 -24.26 5.99
N LEU A 37 5.61 -24.96 5.11
CA LEU A 37 5.01 -25.82 4.07
C LEU A 37 4.36 -27.09 4.63
N ILE A 38 4.92 -27.70 5.67
CA ILE A 38 4.46 -28.95 6.31
C ILE A 38 3.36 -28.68 7.36
N SER A 39 3.46 -27.59 8.12
CA SER A 39 2.42 -27.10 9.06
C SER A 39 1.26 -26.42 8.35
N SER A 40 1.40 -26.16 7.04
CA SER A 40 0.32 -25.58 6.25
C SER A 40 -0.91 -26.49 6.24
N SER A 41 -2.08 -25.86 6.29
CA SER A 41 -3.35 -26.51 5.95
C SER A 41 -3.31 -27.30 4.61
N ALA A 42 -2.39 -26.96 3.70
CA ALA A 42 -2.22 -27.59 2.39
C ALA A 42 -1.68 -29.03 2.48
N ALA A 43 -0.67 -29.28 3.31
CA ALA A 43 -0.08 -30.61 3.49
C ALA A 43 -1.11 -31.59 4.08
N LYS A 44 -1.89 -31.12 5.05
CA LYS A 44 -3.02 -31.88 5.61
C LYS A 44 -4.11 -32.11 4.55
N THR A 45 -4.43 -31.10 3.75
CA THR A 45 -5.43 -31.20 2.68
C THR A 45 -5.05 -32.24 1.64
N ILE A 46 -3.82 -32.21 1.12
CA ILE A 46 -3.38 -33.18 0.12
C ILE A 46 -3.28 -34.59 0.71
N LYS A 47 -2.85 -34.73 1.97
CA LYS A 47 -2.81 -36.03 2.65
C LYS A 47 -4.20 -36.64 2.79
N MET A 48 -5.17 -35.87 3.30
CA MET A 48 -6.55 -36.34 3.43
C MET A 48 -7.15 -36.71 2.07
N TYR A 49 -6.86 -35.93 1.03
CA TYR A 49 -7.29 -36.25 -0.33
C TYR A 49 -6.71 -37.57 -0.84
N MET A 50 -5.41 -37.82 -0.60
CA MET A 50 -4.74 -39.05 -1.05
C MET A 50 -5.16 -40.29 -0.26
N GLU A 51 -5.58 -40.13 1.00
CA GLU A 51 -6.10 -41.22 1.83
C GLU A 51 -7.48 -41.68 1.35
N ASP A 52 -8.42 -40.75 1.13
CA ASP A 52 -9.74 -41.06 0.57
C ASP A 52 -10.34 -39.83 -0.14
N PRO A 53 -10.27 -39.77 -1.49
CA PRO A 53 -10.83 -38.66 -2.26
C PRO A 53 -12.35 -38.49 -2.08
N LEU A 54 -13.10 -39.59 -1.95
CA LEU A 54 -14.55 -39.55 -1.82
C LEU A 54 -14.95 -39.01 -0.45
N GLN A 55 -14.29 -39.48 0.62
CA GLN A 55 -14.50 -38.94 1.95
C GLN A 55 -14.07 -37.49 2.03
N PHE A 56 -12.94 -37.10 1.41
CA PHE A 56 -12.50 -35.71 1.33
C PHE A 56 -13.60 -34.81 0.76
N ILE A 57 -14.17 -35.18 -0.39
CA ILE A 57 -15.25 -34.42 -1.05
C ILE A 57 -16.50 -34.34 -0.16
N LYS A 58 -16.89 -35.45 0.49
CA LYS A 58 -18.10 -35.53 1.33
C LYS A 58 -17.96 -34.81 2.68
N SER A 59 -16.76 -34.82 3.27
CA SER A 59 -16.49 -34.42 4.67
C SER A 59 -16.77 -32.96 5.00
N LYS A 60 -16.96 -32.09 4.00
CA LYS A 60 -17.17 -30.64 4.20
C LYS A 60 -18.57 -30.13 3.80
N GLY A 61 -19.52 -31.01 3.47
CA GLY A 61 -20.97 -30.70 3.39
C GLY A 61 -21.56 -29.78 2.31
N ASN A 62 -20.89 -29.39 1.20
CA ASN A 62 -21.44 -28.55 0.11
C ASN A 62 -20.69 -28.71 -1.24
N ASN A 63 -21.28 -28.28 -2.37
CA ASN A 63 -20.66 -28.34 -3.73
C ASN A 63 -19.30 -27.62 -3.84
N ASN A 64 -19.00 -26.64 -2.97
CA ASN A 64 -17.68 -25.99 -2.87
C ASN A 64 -16.52 -26.96 -2.52
N ASN A 65 -16.84 -28.19 -2.11
CA ASN A 65 -15.83 -29.15 -1.66
C ASN A 65 -15.20 -29.93 -2.80
N ILE A 66 -15.93 -30.10 -3.90
CA ILE A 66 -15.39 -30.77 -5.09
C ILE A 66 -14.21 -29.95 -5.61
N VAL A 67 -14.36 -28.63 -5.71
CA VAL A 67 -13.27 -27.75 -6.16
C VAL A 67 -12.20 -27.47 -5.10
N SER A 68 -12.36 -27.97 -3.86
CA SER A 68 -11.49 -27.58 -2.75
C SER A 68 -10.03 -28.02 -2.92
N ILE A 69 -9.78 -29.11 -3.66
CA ILE A 69 -8.42 -29.57 -3.94
C ILE A 69 -7.66 -28.59 -4.85
N PHE A 70 -8.37 -27.79 -5.65
CA PHE A 70 -7.75 -26.84 -6.57
C PHE A 70 -7.11 -25.64 -5.87
N TYR A 71 -7.53 -25.34 -4.64
CA TYR A 71 -6.88 -24.33 -3.79
C TYR A 71 -5.52 -24.78 -3.24
N CYS A 72 -5.22 -26.09 -3.27
CA CYS A 72 -4.07 -26.66 -2.58
C CYS A 72 -2.76 -26.37 -3.31
N GLU A 73 -1.77 -25.86 -2.56
CA GLU A 73 -0.43 -25.55 -3.03
C GLU A 73 0.42 -26.79 -3.31
N PHE A 74 -0.10 -28.01 -3.12
CA PHE A 74 0.55 -29.26 -3.52
C PHE A 74 -0.08 -29.91 -4.76
N LEU A 75 -1.12 -29.30 -5.33
CA LEU A 75 -1.77 -29.78 -6.54
C LEU A 75 -0.76 -29.92 -7.69
N THR A 76 -0.80 -31.06 -8.38
CA THR A 76 -0.06 -31.29 -9.62
C THR A 76 -1.00 -31.24 -10.82
N VAL A 77 -0.46 -31.06 -12.03
CA VAL A 77 -1.27 -31.08 -13.26
C VAL A 77 -1.97 -32.43 -13.43
N ASP A 78 -1.28 -33.55 -13.19
CA ASP A 78 -1.88 -34.87 -13.33
C ASP A 78 -3.01 -35.11 -12.31
N LEU A 79 -2.82 -34.62 -11.08
CA LEU A 79 -3.86 -34.70 -10.05
C LEU A 79 -5.05 -33.81 -10.39
N PHE A 80 -4.82 -32.61 -10.91
CA PHE A 80 -5.87 -31.72 -11.39
C PHE A 80 -6.70 -32.41 -12.48
N LYS A 81 -6.05 -32.97 -13.50
CA LYS A 81 -6.70 -33.67 -14.61
C LYS A 81 -7.52 -34.86 -14.13
N SER A 82 -6.91 -35.72 -13.32
CA SER A 82 -7.57 -36.91 -12.76
C SER A 82 -8.79 -36.54 -11.91
N HIS A 83 -8.66 -35.55 -11.02
CA HIS A 83 -9.77 -35.09 -10.19
C HIS A 83 -10.90 -34.48 -11.01
N TYR A 84 -10.56 -33.62 -11.99
CA TYR A 84 -11.53 -32.97 -12.86
C TYR A 84 -12.36 -33.99 -13.65
N ASP A 85 -11.68 -34.92 -14.33
CA ASP A 85 -12.34 -35.94 -15.14
C ASP A 85 -13.20 -36.90 -14.33
N THR A 86 -12.83 -37.14 -13.07
CA THR A 86 -13.52 -38.10 -12.19
C THR A 86 -14.71 -37.47 -11.48
N TYR A 87 -14.56 -36.25 -10.95
CA TYR A 87 -15.51 -35.67 -9.99
C TYR A 87 -16.14 -34.35 -10.42
N CYS A 88 -15.60 -33.66 -11.44
CA CYS A 88 -16.05 -32.30 -11.81
C CYS A 88 -16.95 -32.26 -13.05
N LYS A 89 -17.47 -33.39 -13.54
CA LYS A 89 -18.27 -33.45 -14.78
C LYS A 89 -19.48 -32.52 -14.79
N ASP A 90 -20.15 -32.41 -13.64
CA ASP A 90 -21.34 -31.58 -13.47
C ASP A 90 -21.04 -30.19 -12.86
N ILE A 91 -19.76 -29.89 -12.64
CA ILE A 91 -19.33 -28.61 -12.05
C ILE A 91 -19.14 -27.59 -13.19
N PRO A 92 -19.72 -26.39 -13.07
CA PRO A 92 -19.46 -25.33 -14.03
C PRO A 92 -17.95 -25.06 -14.15
N VAL A 93 -17.43 -25.05 -15.38
CA VAL A 93 -15.98 -24.84 -15.62
C VAL A 93 -15.50 -23.51 -15.02
N ALA A 94 -16.35 -22.48 -15.02
CA ALA A 94 -16.06 -21.20 -14.38
C ALA A 94 -15.73 -21.36 -12.87
N SER A 95 -16.42 -22.25 -12.15
CA SER A 95 -16.12 -22.53 -10.74
C SER A 95 -14.77 -23.22 -10.54
N VAL A 96 -14.35 -24.05 -11.50
CA VAL A 96 -13.03 -24.69 -11.48
C VAL A 96 -11.92 -23.67 -11.75
N ILE A 97 -12.11 -22.80 -12.75
CA ILE A 97 -11.21 -21.69 -13.08
C ILE A 97 -11.06 -20.74 -11.89
N ASP A 98 -12.18 -20.38 -11.27
CA ASP A 98 -12.18 -19.54 -10.08
C ASP A 98 -11.39 -20.19 -8.95
N ALA A 99 -11.64 -21.47 -8.66
CA ALA A 99 -10.93 -22.19 -7.61
C ALA A 99 -9.41 -22.29 -7.86
N ILE A 100 -8.99 -22.62 -9.08
CA ILE A 100 -7.56 -22.71 -9.42
C ILE A 100 -6.90 -21.33 -9.50
N SER A 101 -7.65 -20.26 -9.80
CA SER A 101 -7.13 -18.88 -9.79
C SER A 101 -6.76 -18.42 -8.36
N TYR A 102 -7.48 -18.91 -7.35
CA TYR A 102 -7.19 -18.67 -5.95
C TYR A 102 -6.01 -19.50 -5.41
N ASN A 103 -5.48 -20.46 -6.19
CA ASN A 103 -4.35 -21.26 -5.76
C ASN A 103 -3.15 -20.36 -5.43
N ARG A 104 -2.61 -20.50 -4.22
CA ARG A 104 -1.59 -19.58 -3.72
C ARG A 104 -0.26 -19.66 -4.46
N ARG A 105 -0.04 -20.70 -5.27
CA ARG A 105 1.10 -20.74 -6.19
C ARG A 105 1.10 -19.56 -7.17
N ASN A 106 -0.07 -19.08 -7.57
CA ASN A 106 -0.22 -18.03 -8.57
C ASN A 106 0.38 -16.68 -8.15
N TYR A 107 0.64 -16.47 -6.85
CA TYR A 107 1.39 -15.29 -6.38
C TYR A 107 2.83 -15.29 -6.92
N ARG A 108 3.43 -16.48 -7.09
CA ARG A 108 4.85 -16.66 -7.47
C ARG A 108 5.05 -17.23 -8.88
N ASP A 109 4.17 -18.12 -9.31
CA ASP A 109 4.30 -18.88 -10.55
C ASP A 109 2.91 -19.29 -11.06
N ILE A 110 2.65 -19.04 -12.34
CA ILE A 110 1.36 -19.31 -12.97
C ILE A 110 1.35 -20.60 -13.79
N TRP A 111 2.45 -21.35 -13.82
CA TRP A 111 2.58 -22.55 -14.66
C TRP A 111 1.46 -23.56 -14.46
N LEU A 112 1.08 -23.84 -13.20
CA LEU A 112 -0.03 -24.75 -12.88
C LEU A 112 -1.35 -24.23 -13.45
N TYR A 113 -1.61 -22.94 -13.30
CA TYR A 113 -2.81 -22.30 -13.82
C TYR A 113 -2.87 -22.40 -15.35
N CYS A 114 -1.78 -22.06 -16.05
CA CYS A 114 -1.70 -22.16 -17.51
C CYS A 114 -1.97 -23.58 -18.00
N ARG A 115 -1.35 -24.59 -17.36
CA ARG A 115 -1.54 -26.00 -17.73
C ARG A 115 -2.94 -26.52 -17.44
N ALA A 116 -3.54 -26.11 -16.32
CA ALA A 116 -4.93 -26.41 -16.01
C ALA A 116 -5.87 -25.78 -17.05
N PHE A 117 -5.62 -24.52 -17.42
CA PHE A 117 -6.42 -23.79 -18.40
C PHE A 117 -6.34 -24.40 -19.81
N ASP A 118 -5.14 -24.76 -20.26
CA ASP A 118 -4.94 -25.48 -21.54
C ASP A 118 -5.73 -26.79 -21.57
N PHE A 119 -5.68 -27.57 -20.49
CA PHE A 119 -6.45 -28.81 -20.37
C PHE A 119 -7.96 -28.55 -20.41
N LEU A 120 -8.46 -27.50 -19.74
CA LEU A 120 -9.87 -27.16 -19.79
C LEU A 120 -10.31 -26.75 -21.20
N LYS A 121 -9.45 -26.07 -21.98
CA LYS A 121 -9.70 -25.79 -23.41
C LYS A 121 -9.83 -27.07 -24.23
N GLU A 122 -8.95 -28.04 -24.02
CA GLU A 122 -9.05 -29.36 -24.65
C GLU A 122 -10.37 -30.07 -24.32
N ARG A 123 -10.96 -29.77 -23.15
CA ARG A 123 -12.29 -30.27 -22.72
C ARG A 123 -13.46 -29.39 -23.14
N GLY A 124 -13.23 -28.44 -24.06
CA GLY A 124 -14.28 -27.64 -24.69
C GLY A 124 -14.58 -26.30 -24.00
N LEU A 125 -13.74 -25.85 -23.06
CA LEU A 125 -13.84 -24.50 -22.52
C LEU A 125 -13.69 -23.47 -23.64
N ARG A 126 -14.68 -22.58 -23.76
CA ARG A 126 -14.63 -21.39 -24.62
C ARG A 126 -14.56 -20.14 -23.74
N PRO A 127 -13.38 -19.53 -23.56
CA PRO A 127 -13.22 -18.42 -22.62
C PRO A 127 -14.15 -17.24 -22.87
N GLU A 128 -14.51 -16.99 -24.13
CA GLU A 128 -15.40 -15.92 -24.57
C GLU A 128 -16.85 -16.14 -24.12
N SER A 129 -17.21 -17.39 -23.82
CA SER A 129 -18.55 -17.78 -23.36
C SER A 129 -18.72 -17.65 -21.84
N ILE A 130 -17.63 -17.38 -21.10
CA ILE A 130 -17.69 -17.19 -19.65
C ILE A 130 -18.32 -15.83 -19.37
N GLN A 131 -19.52 -15.85 -18.77
CA GLN A 131 -20.24 -14.63 -18.41
C GLN A 131 -19.40 -13.74 -17.48
N SER A 132 -19.48 -12.42 -17.66
CA SER A 132 -18.69 -11.43 -16.90
C SER A 132 -18.84 -11.58 -15.38
N VAL A 133 -20.05 -11.85 -14.90
CA VAL A 133 -20.36 -12.04 -13.47
C VAL A 133 -19.69 -13.29 -12.89
N SER A 134 -19.49 -14.34 -13.67
CA SER A 134 -18.74 -15.52 -13.22
C SER A 134 -17.22 -15.30 -13.31
N ASN A 135 -16.77 -14.41 -14.18
CA ASN A 135 -15.37 -14.08 -14.39
C ASN A 135 -14.80 -13.09 -13.36
N ILE A 136 -15.66 -12.30 -12.69
CA ILE A 136 -15.19 -11.29 -11.72
C ILE A 136 -14.36 -11.88 -10.59
N TYR A 137 -14.73 -13.04 -10.05
CA TYR A 137 -14.01 -13.69 -8.96
C TYR A 137 -12.60 -14.13 -9.39
N THR A 138 -12.47 -14.68 -10.60
CA THR A 138 -11.17 -15.01 -11.19
C THR A 138 -10.30 -13.76 -11.31
N TRP A 139 -10.84 -12.66 -11.84
CA TRP A 139 -10.11 -11.39 -11.91
C TRP A 139 -9.74 -10.84 -10.53
N GLN A 140 -10.63 -10.93 -9.53
CA GLN A 140 -10.32 -10.53 -8.16
C GLN A 140 -9.12 -11.32 -7.61
N HIS A 141 -9.02 -12.61 -7.89
CA HIS A 141 -7.90 -13.46 -7.49
C HIS A 141 -6.61 -13.13 -8.24
N VAL A 142 -6.70 -12.85 -9.55
CA VAL A 142 -5.59 -12.36 -10.36
C VAL A 142 -5.03 -11.06 -9.76
N ILE A 143 -5.89 -10.06 -9.49
CA ILE A 143 -5.47 -8.80 -8.88
C ILE A 143 -4.88 -9.02 -7.47
N LYS A 144 -5.55 -9.85 -6.65
CA LYS A 144 -5.09 -10.15 -5.29
C LYS A 144 -3.74 -10.88 -5.27
N SER A 145 -3.41 -11.64 -6.33
CA SER A 145 -2.11 -12.31 -6.43
C SER A 145 -0.93 -11.35 -6.53
N ASN A 146 -1.18 -10.10 -6.98
CA ASN A 146 -0.16 -9.11 -7.28
C ASN A 146 0.95 -9.63 -8.23
N ASN A 147 0.59 -10.55 -9.13
CA ASN A 147 1.50 -11.13 -10.10
C ASN A 147 1.20 -10.60 -11.50
N VAL A 148 2.09 -9.77 -12.04
CA VAL A 148 1.98 -9.16 -13.38
C VAL A 148 1.90 -10.22 -14.48
N GLU A 149 2.65 -11.32 -14.34
CA GLU A 149 2.60 -12.44 -15.29
C GLU A 149 1.20 -13.04 -15.34
N PHE A 150 0.58 -13.20 -14.16
CA PHE A 150 -0.78 -13.74 -14.06
C PHE A 150 -1.80 -12.80 -14.68
N TYR A 151 -1.69 -11.51 -14.38
CA TYR A 151 -2.53 -10.47 -14.94
C TYR A 151 -2.46 -10.44 -16.48
N ASN A 152 -1.26 -10.44 -17.04
CA ASN A 152 -1.06 -10.44 -18.49
C ASN A 152 -1.57 -11.72 -19.14
N TYR A 153 -1.36 -12.89 -18.51
CA TYR A 153 -1.93 -14.14 -18.99
C TYR A 153 -3.46 -14.10 -18.98
N ALA A 154 -4.08 -13.68 -17.88
CA ALA A 154 -5.54 -13.57 -17.75
C ALA A 154 -6.13 -12.63 -18.82
N LYS A 155 -5.52 -11.46 -19.04
CA LYS A 155 -5.86 -10.52 -20.12
C LYS A 155 -5.80 -11.17 -21.51
N SER A 156 -4.85 -12.06 -21.75
CA SER A 156 -4.68 -12.71 -23.05
C SER A 156 -5.72 -13.82 -23.33
N VAL A 157 -6.39 -14.33 -22.30
CA VAL A 157 -7.29 -15.49 -22.45
C VAL A 157 -8.74 -15.22 -22.07
N PHE A 158 -9.02 -14.24 -21.22
CA PHE A 158 -10.37 -13.90 -20.80
C PHE A 158 -10.88 -12.64 -21.49
N PRO A 159 -12.20 -12.54 -21.70
CA PRO A 159 -12.80 -11.27 -22.09
C PRO A 159 -12.55 -10.21 -21.01
N MET A 160 -12.31 -8.98 -21.46
CA MET A 160 -12.25 -7.81 -20.60
C MET A 160 -13.57 -7.63 -19.86
N LEU A 161 -13.49 -7.20 -18.61
CA LEU A 161 -14.67 -6.91 -17.82
C LEU A 161 -15.30 -5.58 -18.26
N ASP A 162 -16.55 -5.35 -17.84
CA ASP A 162 -17.14 -4.02 -18.01
C ASP A 162 -16.48 -2.98 -17.10
N ARG A 163 -16.72 -1.72 -17.45
CA ARG A 163 -16.24 -0.53 -16.75
C ARG A 163 -16.57 -0.54 -15.25
N ASN A 164 -17.77 -0.99 -14.89
CA ASN A 164 -18.23 -0.98 -13.51
C ASN A 164 -17.43 -1.96 -12.63
N HIS A 165 -17.04 -3.11 -13.17
CA HIS A 165 -16.20 -4.05 -12.46
C HIS A 165 -14.78 -3.51 -12.23
N TYR A 166 -14.15 -2.86 -13.22
CA TYR A 166 -12.83 -2.24 -13.02
C TYR A 166 -12.87 -1.18 -11.90
N LYS A 167 -13.85 -0.28 -11.98
CA LYS A 167 -14.07 0.80 -11.02
C LYS A 167 -14.32 0.32 -9.59
N ASN A 168 -15.21 -0.65 -9.42
CA ASN A 168 -15.71 -1.02 -8.10
C ASN A 168 -14.92 -2.17 -7.46
N GLU A 169 -14.27 -3.03 -8.28
CA GLU A 169 -13.72 -4.30 -7.79
C GLU A 169 -12.21 -4.41 -8.01
N LEU A 170 -11.68 -4.04 -9.18
CA LEU A 170 -10.29 -4.32 -9.53
C LEU A 170 -9.34 -3.23 -9.05
N VAL A 171 -9.58 -1.97 -9.43
CA VAL A 171 -8.70 -0.84 -9.05
C VAL A 171 -8.63 -0.64 -7.53
N PRO A 172 -9.75 -0.60 -6.78
CA PRO A 172 -9.70 -0.47 -5.32
C PRO A 172 -8.97 -1.64 -4.64
N ARG A 173 -9.04 -2.84 -5.22
CA ARG A 173 -8.41 -4.05 -4.68
C ARG A 173 -6.91 -4.12 -4.98
N ALA A 174 -6.51 -3.68 -6.16
CA ALA A 174 -5.09 -3.48 -6.50
C ALA A 174 -4.46 -2.39 -5.63
N ALA A 175 -5.19 -1.31 -5.34
CA ALA A 175 -4.74 -0.22 -4.47
C ALA A 175 -4.76 -0.58 -2.97
N LYS A 176 -5.53 -1.60 -2.56
CA LYS A 176 -5.66 -2.01 -1.16
C LYS A 176 -5.24 -3.47 -0.97
N PRO A 177 -3.93 -3.74 -0.87
CA PRO A 177 -3.47 -5.09 -0.63
C PRO A 177 -4.03 -5.61 0.70
N GLN A 178 -4.77 -6.72 0.65
CA GLN A 178 -5.26 -7.37 1.86
C GLN A 178 -4.08 -7.87 2.69
N LYS A 179 -4.15 -7.71 4.02
CA LYS A 179 -3.27 -8.42 4.97
C LYS A 179 -3.64 -9.92 4.95
N ASP A 180 -3.26 -10.62 3.90
CA ASP A 180 -3.31 -12.09 3.87
C ASP A 180 -2.10 -12.62 4.67
N TYR A 181 -2.22 -13.80 5.27
CA TYR A 181 -1.13 -14.50 5.95
C TYR A 181 0.11 -14.68 5.04
N TRP A 182 -0.10 -14.64 3.72
CA TRP A 182 0.93 -14.74 2.69
C TRP A 182 1.51 -13.40 2.24
N GLY A 183 1.04 -12.27 2.80
CA GLY A 183 1.63 -10.95 2.55
C GLY A 183 3.11 -10.85 2.95
N HIS A 184 3.59 -11.73 3.84
CA HIS A 184 5.00 -11.83 4.20
C HIS A 184 5.86 -12.50 3.12
N ILE A 185 5.25 -13.35 2.29
CA ILE A 185 5.94 -14.13 1.25
C ILE A 185 6.25 -13.28 0.02
N GLN A 186 5.39 -12.32 -0.27
CA GLN A 186 5.57 -11.38 -1.35
C GLN A 186 5.01 -10.03 -0.90
N PRO A 187 5.80 -9.25 -0.14
CA PRO A 187 5.37 -7.96 0.37
C PRO A 187 4.96 -7.06 -0.79
N MET A 188 3.81 -6.43 -0.66
CA MET A 188 3.26 -5.53 -1.67
C MET A 188 3.63 -4.09 -1.33
N THR A 189 4.60 -3.53 -2.03
CA THR A 189 4.91 -2.09 -2.00
C THR A 189 4.96 -1.56 -3.42
N GLY A 190 4.14 -0.55 -3.74
CA GLY A 190 4.15 0.21 -5.01
C GLY A 190 4.07 -0.67 -6.27
N THR A 191 2.99 -1.44 -6.42
CA THR A 191 3.03 -2.68 -7.20
C THR A 191 3.02 -2.49 -8.72
N ASP A 192 3.88 -3.24 -9.41
CA ASP A 192 3.93 -3.30 -10.88
C ASP A 192 2.59 -3.73 -11.50
N LEU A 193 1.81 -4.56 -10.80
CA LEU A 193 0.48 -4.96 -11.26
C LEU A 193 -0.50 -3.79 -11.25
N LEU A 194 -0.47 -2.95 -10.21
CA LEU A 194 -1.32 -1.76 -10.17
C LEU A 194 -0.92 -0.78 -11.27
N ALA A 195 0.38 -0.55 -11.46
CA ALA A 195 0.90 0.27 -12.56
C ALA A 195 0.38 -0.24 -13.92
N GLN A 196 0.60 -1.52 -14.23
CA GLN A 196 0.14 -2.12 -15.47
C GLN A 196 -1.38 -2.05 -15.67
N LEU A 197 -2.15 -2.26 -14.59
CA LEU A 197 -3.61 -2.14 -14.63
C LEU A 197 -4.05 -0.71 -14.96
N LEU A 198 -3.40 0.29 -14.37
CA LEU A 198 -3.73 1.70 -14.63
C LEU A 198 -3.37 2.12 -16.05
N ASP A 199 -2.20 1.72 -16.54
CA ASP A 199 -1.77 1.98 -17.93
C ASP A 199 -2.77 1.38 -18.93
N ASP A 200 -3.13 0.10 -18.76
CA ASP A 200 -4.10 -0.57 -19.61
C ASP A 200 -5.48 0.13 -19.60
N LEU A 201 -5.91 0.63 -18.44
CA LEU A 201 -7.19 1.32 -18.29
C LEU A 201 -7.19 2.70 -18.94
N ILE A 202 -6.07 3.41 -18.92
CA ILE A 202 -5.91 4.70 -19.60
C ILE A 202 -5.95 4.51 -21.11
N ASP A 203 -5.30 3.46 -21.62
CA ASP A 203 -5.34 3.13 -23.05
C ASP A 203 -6.74 2.69 -23.50
N PHE A 204 -7.46 1.97 -22.64
CA PHE A 204 -8.79 1.44 -22.96
C PHE A 204 -9.91 2.48 -22.86
N ASP A 205 -9.90 3.30 -21.81
CA ASP A 205 -10.93 4.30 -21.54
C ASP A 205 -10.39 5.43 -20.65
N PRO A 206 -9.73 6.43 -21.25
CA PRO A 206 -9.08 7.52 -20.52
C PRO A 206 -10.09 8.50 -19.91
N THR A 207 -11.38 8.40 -20.27
CA THR A 207 -12.41 9.37 -19.89
C THR A 207 -13.06 9.07 -18.55
N GLU A 208 -12.94 7.84 -18.05
CA GLU A 208 -13.59 7.46 -16.82
C GLU A 208 -12.67 7.50 -15.59
N ASN A 209 -13.26 7.91 -14.47
CA ASN A 209 -12.63 8.00 -13.17
C ASN A 209 -12.66 6.64 -12.44
N TRP A 210 -11.73 5.75 -12.79
CA TRP A 210 -11.53 4.46 -12.10
C TRP A 210 -11.09 4.58 -10.65
N LEU A 211 -10.55 5.74 -10.27
CA LEU A 211 -10.03 6.00 -8.94
C LEU A 211 -11.10 6.45 -7.94
N GLU A 212 -12.35 6.64 -8.38
CA GLU A 212 -13.45 7.12 -7.52
C GLU A 212 -13.72 6.22 -6.31
N CYS A 213 -13.38 4.93 -6.39
CA CYS A 213 -13.58 3.96 -5.32
C CYS A 213 -12.30 3.66 -4.52
N VAL A 214 -11.18 4.33 -4.83
CA VAL A 214 -9.92 4.21 -4.06
C VAL A 214 -10.01 5.06 -2.80
N ASP A 215 -9.72 4.47 -1.64
CA ASP A 215 -9.71 5.16 -0.34
C ASP A 215 -8.30 5.70 -0.04
N PHE A 216 -8.01 6.91 -0.52
CA PHE A 216 -6.72 7.59 -0.32
C PHE A 216 -6.47 7.94 1.15
N SER A 217 -7.53 8.22 1.93
CA SER A 217 -7.40 8.43 3.38
C SER A 217 -6.87 7.18 4.08
N TYR A 218 -7.35 5.99 3.71
CA TYR A 218 -6.84 4.73 4.23
C TYR A 218 -5.36 4.54 3.90
N LEU A 219 -4.94 4.80 2.66
CA LEU A 219 -3.54 4.69 2.25
C LEU A 219 -2.65 5.64 3.05
N ALA A 220 -3.06 6.91 3.17
CA ALA A 220 -2.35 7.93 3.91
C ALA A 220 -2.27 7.64 5.42
N LYS A 221 -3.36 7.13 6.01
CA LYS A 221 -3.43 6.72 7.42
C LYS A 221 -2.46 5.60 7.76
N ASN A 222 -2.30 4.64 6.85
CA ASN A 222 -1.50 3.43 7.09
C ASN A 222 -0.06 3.52 6.56
N GLY A 223 0.37 4.70 6.07
CA GLY A 223 1.74 4.88 5.60
C GLY A 223 2.02 4.23 4.23
N ILE A 224 1.00 3.88 3.45
CA ILE A 224 1.12 3.17 2.18
C ILE A 224 1.42 4.18 1.05
N ALA A 225 2.55 4.87 1.17
CA ALA A 225 2.94 5.96 0.28
C ALA A 225 3.25 5.49 -1.15
N ASP A 226 3.85 4.31 -1.31
CA ASP A 226 4.28 3.78 -2.61
C ASP A 226 3.10 3.53 -3.55
N ILE A 227 1.95 3.10 -3.02
CA ILE A 227 0.71 2.93 -3.80
C ILE A 227 0.15 4.29 -4.24
N ILE A 228 0.17 5.29 -3.35
CA ILE A 228 -0.26 6.66 -3.69
C ILE A 228 0.63 7.21 -4.82
N GLU A 229 1.94 7.00 -4.72
CA GLU A 229 2.91 7.42 -5.73
C GLU A 229 2.70 6.70 -7.06
N THR A 230 2.47 5.38 -7.05
CA THR A 230 2.15 4.58 -8.24
C THR A 230 0.90 5.12 -8.94
N ILE A 231 -0.17 5.36 -8.19
CA ILE A 231 -1.42 5.92 -8.74
C ILE A 231 -1.18 7.30 -9.33
N HIS A 232 -0.42 8.17 -8.65
CA HIS A 232 -0.14 9.50 -9.16
C HIS A 232 0.71 9.47 -10.44
N MET A 233 1.71 8.58 -10.50
CA MET A 233 2.61 8.46 -11.65
C MET A 233 1.88 7.97 -12.90
N HIS A 234 1.03 6.96 -12.76
CA HIS A 234 0.37 6.32 -13.90
C HIS A 234 -0.98 6.96 -14.23
N ALA A 235 -1.77 7.34 -13.21
CA ALA A 235 -3.14 7.82 -13.38
C ALA A 235 -3.41 9.19 -12.73
N GLY A 236 -2.37 9.99 -12.49
CA GLY A 236 -2.47 11.31 -11.83
C GLY A 236 -3.44 12.28 -12.51
N SER A 237 -3.49 12.26 -13.85
CA SER A 237 -4.43 13.06 -14.66
C SER A 237 -5.89 12.64 -14.46
N CYS A 238 -6.13 11.39 -14.10
CA CYS A 238 -7.46 10.82 -13.86
C CYS A 238 -7.92 11.00 -12.40
N ILE A 239 -7.06 11.50 -11.51
CA ILE A 239 -7.42 11.77 -10.12
C ILE A 239 -8.43 12.92 -10.10
N PRO A 240 -9.61 12.75 -9.50
CA PRO A 240 -10.61 13.80 -9.42
C PRO A 240 -10.10 14.96 -8.57
N MET A 241 -9.51 15.99 -9.18
CA MET A 241 -8.97 17.13 -8.45
C MET A 241 -10.04 18.10 -7.93
N LEU A 242 -11.28 18.07 -8.44
CA LEU A 242 -12.23 19.18 -8.22
C LEU A 242 -13.72 18.80 -8.17
N ALA A 243 -14.10 17.58 -7.81
CA ALA A 243 -15.50 17.36 -7.45
C ALA A 243 -15.71 17.85 -6.01
N LYS A 244 -16.43 18.96 -5.81
CA LYS A 244 -16.99 19.28 -4.48
C LYS A 244 -17.67 18.01 -3.97
N PRO A 245 -17.24 17.47 -2.82
CA PRO A 245 -17.78 16.20 -2.35
C PRO A 245 -19.28 16.37 -2.12
N ILE A 246 -20.07 15.54 -2.81
CA ILE A 246 -21.53 15.53 -2.70
C ILE A 246 -21.95 15.10 -1.27
N SER A 247 -21.06 14.41 -0.55
CA SER A 247 -21.27 13.98 0.84
C SER A 247 -19.94 13.82 1.61
N LYS A 248 -20.02 13.79 2.95
CA LYS A 248 -18.88 13.51 3.83
C LYS A 248 -18.18 12.17 3.54
N TYR A 249 -18.87 11.23 2.90
CA TYR A 249 -18.35 9.89 2.59
C TYR A 249 -17.39 9.86 1.38
N HIS A 250 -17.29 10.96 0.61
CA HIS A 250 -16.42 11.03 -0.57
C HIS A 250 -15.08 11.73 -0.32
N PHE A 251 -14.89 12.38 0.83
CA PHE A 251 -13.61 13.04 1.13
C PHE A 251 -12.45 12.05 1.21
N ASP A 252 -12.73 10.82 1.67
CA ASP A 252 -11.71 9.78 1.80
C ASP A 252 -11.24 9.22 0.45
N ARG A 253 -11.96 9.53 -0.63
CA ARG A 253 -11.70 9.03 -1.99
C ARG A 253 -11.08 10.06 -2.92
N GLN A 254 -10.64 11.18 -2.38
CA GLN A 254 -9.95 12.23 -3.10
C GLN A 254 -8.54 12.37 -2.57
N LEU A 255 -7.63 12.83 -3.43
CA LEU A 255 -6.27 13.18 -3.06
C LEU A 255 -6.21 14.70 -2.81
N ASN A 256 -6.46 15.12 -1.58
CA ASN A 256 -6.61 16.55 -1.24
C ASN A 256 -6.05 16.88 0.16
N GLU A 257 -6.32 18.09 0.65
CA GLU A 257 -5.86 18.55 1.96
C GLU A 257 -6.42 17.73 3.14
N HIS A 258 -7.60 17.10 2.99
CA HIS A 258 -8.12 16.15 3.98
C HIS A 258 -7.24 14.90 4.07
N THR A 259 -6.78 14.36 2.94
CA THR A 259 -5.82 13.25 2.92
C THR A 259 -4.52 13.60 3.66
N MET A 260 -4.00 14.82 3.44
CA MET A 260 -2.84 15.36 4.17
C MET A 260 -3.11 15.44 5.68
N THR A 261 -4.29 15.94 6.06
CA THR A 261 -4.76 16.00 7.46
C THR A 261 -4.76 14.62 8.11
N VAL A 262 -5.27 13.59 7.43
CA VAL A 262 -5.28 12.20 7.90
C VAL A 262 -3.86 11.67 8.07
N ALA A 263 -2.95 11.93 7.13
CA ALA A 263 -1.55 11.52 7.24
C ALA A 263 -0.87 12.14 8.48
N ILE A 264 -1.10 13.44 8.73
CA ILE A 264 -0.56 14.17 9.88
C ILE A 264 -1.11 13.62 11.21
N GLN A 265 -2.42 13.39 11.31
CA GLN A 265 -3.04 12.84 12.52
C GLN A 265 -2.45 11.48 12.91
N ASN A 266 -2.05 10.69 11.91
CA ASN A 266 -1.44 9.36 12.11
C ASN A 266 0.09 9.40 12.04
N LYS A 267 0.70 10.60 11.98
CA LYS A 267 2.16 10.83 11.97
C LYS A 267 2.91 10.06 10.86
N GLN A 268 2.26 9.85 9.72
CA GLN A 268 2.81 9.05 8.62
C GLN A 268 3.73 9.89 7.72
N ILE A 269 5.01 9.99 8.08
CA ILE A 269 5.94 10.91 7.42
C ILE A 269 6.15 10.63 5.92
N ASN A 270 6.22 9.36 5.53
CA ASN A 270 6.39 8.97 4.13
C ASN A 270 5.16 9.34 3.29
N SER A 271 3.95 9.16 3.83
CA SER A 271 2.72 9.62 3.18
C SER A 271 2.69 11.14 3.04
N ILE A 272 3.09 11.89 4.08
CA ILE A 272 3.17 13.36 3.99
C ILE A 272 4.19 13.79 2.92
N ARG A 273 5.36 13.15 2.86
CA ARG A 273 6.38 13.40 1.83
C ARG A 273 5.82 13.16 0.43
N CYS A 274 5.15 12.03 0.20
CA CYS A 274 4.53 11.70 -1.08
C CYS A 274 3.43 12.70 -1.45
N LEU A 275 2.48 12.96 -0.56
CA LEU A 275 1.38 13.91 -0.79
C LEU A 275 1.91 15.32 -1.11
N HIS A 276 2.97 15.75 -0.43
CA HIS A 276 3.54 17.08 -0.62
C HIS A 276 4.45 17.20 -1.86
N LYS A 277 5.45 16.33 -1.97
CA LYS A 277 6.50 16.45 -3.00
C LYS A 277 6.08 15.85 -4.34
N VAL A 278 5.34 14.75 -4.33
CA VAL A 278 4.86 14.07 -5.55
C VAL A 278 3.53 14.69 -5.95
N CYS A 279 2.53 14.60 -5.08
CA CYS A 279 1.14 14.97 -5.40
C CYS A 279 0.85 16.47 -5.34
N LYS A 280 1.84 17.29 -4.96
CA LYS A 280 1.79 18.77 -4.87
C LYS A 280 0.68 19.31 -3.94
N ILE A 281 0.27 18.54 -2.94
CA ILE A 281 -0.69 19.01 -1.93
C ILE A 281 0.04 19.94 -0.95
N PRO A 282 -0.43 21.19 -0.77
CA PRO A 282 0.25 22.15 0.07
C PRO A 282 0.10 21.82 1.57
N LEU A 283 1.16 22.10 2.34
CA LEU A 283 1.09 22.16 3.79
C LEU A 283 0.60 23.56 4.20
N SER A 284 -0.73 23.73 4.23
CA SER A 284 -1.39 24.98 4.62
C SER A 284 -1.15 25.34 6.09
N TYR A 285 -1.47 26.58 6.47
CA TYR A 285 -1.49 27.00 7.88
C TYR A 285 -2.34 26.07 8.77
N ALA A 286 -3.49 25.59 8.26
CA ALA A 286 -4.36 24.68 9.01
C ALA A 286 -3.68 23.33 9.27
N THR A 287 -2.98 22.78 8.28
CA THR A 287 -2.22 21.53 8.44
C THR A 287 -1.00 21.71 9.35
N LEU A 288 -0.31 22.86 9.30
CA LEU A 288 0.81 23.16 10.21
C LEU A 288 0.34 23.34 11.66
N LEU A 289 -0.84 23.93 11.86
CA LEU A 289 -1.49 23.99 13.18
C LEU A 289 -1.78 22.58 13.71
N LEU A 290 -2.24 21.68 12.85
CA LEU A 290 -2.46 20.27 13.21
C LEU A 290 -1.16 19.54 13.55
N VAL A 291 -0.07 19.80 12.81
CA VAL A 291 1.27 19.27 13.12
C VAL A 291 1.70 19.71 14.52
N ALA A 292 1.57 20.99 14.85
CA ALA A 292 1.90 21.50 16.18
C ALA A 292 1.11 20.78 17.29
N ARG A 293 -0.16 20.44 17.01
CA ARG A 293 -1.03 19.73 17.97
C ARG A 293 -0.62 18.28 18.21
N THR A 294 0.22 17.68 17.37
CA THR A 294 0.71 16.31 17.61
C THR A 294 1.60 16.23 18.84
N ARG A 295 2.21 17.37 19.25
CA ARG A 295 3.13 17.50 20.40
C ARG A 295 4.25 16.46 20.35
N ASP A 296 4.74 16.20 19.15
CA ASP A 296 5.75 15.20 18.86
C ASP A 296 6.91 15.86 18.13
N LEU A 297 7.98 16.13 18.89
CA LEU A 297 9.14 16.85 18.37
C LEU A 297 9.83 16.04 17.26
N SER A 298 9.94 14.73 17.42
CA SER A 298 10.53 13.83 16.42
C SER A 298 9.77 13.88 15.10
N PHE A 299 8.44 13.85 15.16
CA PHE A 299 7.60 14.00 13.99
C PHE A 299 7.74 15.39 13.33
N ILE A 300 7.80 16.46 14.13
CA ILE A 300 7.97 17.85 13.62
C ILE A 300 9.33 18.01 12.93
N ILE A 301 10.40 17.46 13.50
CA ILE A 301 11.73 17.45 12.90
C ILE A 301 11.71 16.65 11.59
N ALA A 302 11.13 15.44 11.61
CA ALA A 302 11.02 14.62 10.41
C ALA A 302 10.22 15.34 9.30
N LEU A 303 9.16 16.08 9.64
CA LEU A 303 8.39 16.92 8.72
C LEU A 303 9.22 18.07 8.16
N HIS A 304 9.98 18.77 9.00
CA HIS A 304 10.88 19.83 8.55
C HIS A 304 11.90 19.30 7.54
N ASN A 305 12.46 18.12 7.80
CA ASN A 305 13.45 17.48 6.93
C ASN A 305 12.89 17.01 5.57
N ILE A 306 11.57 17.07 5.31
CA ILE A 306 11.03 16.88 3.96
C ILE A 306 11.48 17.99 3.01
N GLU A 307 11.58 19.22 3.52
CA GLU A 307 12.05 20.40 2.78
C GLU A 307 12.39 21.51 3.80
N PRO A 308 13.66 21.54 4.26
CA PRO A 308 14.12 22.42 5.33
C PRO A 308 13.97 23.92 5.01
N GLU A 309 14.16 24.30 3.75
CA GLU A 309 14.14 25.72 3.35
C GLU A 309 12.75 26.36 3.43
N ALA A 310 11.68 25.56 3.57
CA ALA A 310 10.31 26.06 3.55
C ALA A 310 9.87 26.83 4.82
N GLY A 311 10.76 27.03 5.81
CA GLY A 311 10.47 27.82 7.01
C GLY A 311 9.32 27.26 7.89
N ARG A 312 8.91 26.00 7.67
CA ARG A 312 7.78 25.36 8.36
C ARG A 312 8.04 25.17 9.85
N LEU A 313 9.28 24.82 10.21
CA LEU A 313 9.70 24.66 11.60
C LEU A 313 9.47 25.95 12.39
N TYR A 314 9.84 27.09 11.81
CA TYR A 314 9.62 28.40 12.42
C TYR A 314 8.12 28.73 12.56
N THR A 315 7.33 28.41 11.54
CA THR A 315 5.87 28.59 11.61
C THR A 315 5.24 27.75 12.72
N ILE A 316 5.64 26.48 12.84
CA ILE A 316 5.19 25.56 13.89
C ILE A 316 5.67 26.05 15.26
N PHE A 317 6.90 26.54 15.37
CA PHE A 317 7.44 27.13 16.59
C PHE A 317 6.58 28.31 17.07
N LEU A 318 6.28 29.27 16.17
CA LEU A 318 5.41 30.41 16.48
C LEU A 318 4.04 29.97 16.97
N ILE A 319 3.45 28.94 16.36
CA ILE A 319 2.19 28.35 16.79
C ILE A 319 2.30 27.83 18.22
N VAL A 320 3.35 27.08 18.55
CA VAL A 320 3.53 26.44 19.86
C VAL A 320 3.74 27.45 20.99
N ILE A 321 4.50 28.52 20.76
CA ILE A 321 4.72 29.57 21.78
C ILE A 321 3.56 30.55 21.91
N SER A 322 2.61 30.54 20.96
CA SER A 322 1.47 31.45 20.98
C SER A 322 0.48 31.16 22.11
N SER A 323 -0.27 32.18 22.50
CA SER A 323 -1.39 32.02 23.43
C SER A 323 -2.48 31.06 22.91
N THR A 324 -2.60 30.93 21.59
CA THR A 324 -3.63 30.10 20.94
C THR A 324 -3.35 28.61 20.97
N PHE A 325 -2.11 28.19 21.24
CA PHE A 325 -1.77 26.77 21.33
C PHE A 325 -2.59 26.05 22.41
N ASN A 326 -2.74 26.69 23.58
CA ASN A 326 -3.46 26.14 24.72
C ASN A 326 -4.99 26.08 24.48
N ALA A 327 -5.54 26.84 23.52
CA ALA A 327 -6.98 26.82 23.25
C ALA A 327 -7.48 25.47 22.72
N TYR A 328 -6.56 24.61 22.24
CA TYR A 328 -6.87 23.29 21.69
C TYR A 328 -6.68 22.15 22.68
N PHE A 329 -6.22 22.46 23.90
CA PHE A 329 -5.95 21.49 24.96
C PHE A 329 -6.63 21.96 26.25
N ARG A 330 -6.71 21.10 27.26
CA ARG A 330 -7.18 21.54 28.58
C ARG A 330 -6.16 22.54 29.14
N SER A 331 -6.64 23.64 29.72
CA SER A 331 -5.82 24.77 30.19
C SER A 331 -4.75 24.41 31.24
N ASP A 332 -4.85 23.22 31.80
CA ASP A 332 -4.04 22.64 32.87
C ASP A 332 -3.23 21.41 32.40
N ASP A 333 -3.17 21.10 31.11
CA ASP A 333 -2.44 19.93 30.60
C ASP A 333 -0.91 20.11 30.73
N PRO A 334 -0.24 19.41 31.67
CA PRO A 334 1.21 19.54 31.88
C PRO A 334 2.02 19.07 30.67
N GLN A 335 1.47 18.18 29.83
CA GLN A 335 2.14 17.69 28.62
C GLN A 335 2.35 18.83 27.61
N CYS A 336 1.45 19.81 27.56
CA CYS A 336 1.60 20.95 26.66
C CYS A 336 2.76 21.86 27.06
N ASN A 337 2.94 22.10 28.35
CA ASN A 337 4.04 22.92 28.86
C ASN A 337 5.38 22.20 28.73
N ASN A 338 5.41 20.89 28.99
CA ASN A 338 6.60 20.06 28.80
C ASN A 338 7.05 20.05 27.34
N PHE A 339 6.13 19.77 26.40
CA PHE A 339 6.43 19.81 24.97
C PHE A 339 6.87 21.20 24.51
N ARG A 340 6.22 22.27 24.99
CA ARG A 340 6.64 23.65 24.65
C ARG A 340 8.07 23.92 25.12
N LYS A 341 8.41 23.53 26.34
CA LYS A 341 9.77 23.68 26.87
C LYS A 341 10.77 22.90 26.02
N GLU A 342 10.49 21.62 25.78
CA GLU A 342 11.31 20.75 24.93
C GLU A 342 11.55 21.36 23.54
N PHE A 343 10.49 21.86 22.90
CA PHE A 343 10.60 22.43 21.57
C PHE A 343 11.34 23.78 21.55
N ILE A 344 11.18 24.62 22.58
CA ILE A 344 11.97 25.84 22.75
C ILE A 344 13.44 25.50 22.93
N ASP A 345 13.76 24.54 23.79
CA ASP A 345 15.13 24.12 24.07
C ASP A 345 15.81 23.56 22.82
N HIS A 346 15.06 22.90 21.93
CA HIS A 346 15.55 22.43 20.63
C HIS A 346 15.75 23.56 19.60
N VAL A 347 14.83 24.53 19.50
CA VAL A 347 14.88 25.59 18.47
C VAL A 347 15.80 26.75 18.84
N LYS A 348 15.96 27.06 20.14
CA LYS A 348 16.75 28.20 20.61
C LYS A 348 18.22 28.17 20.14
N PRO A 349 18.94 27.03 20.15
CA PRO A 349 20.30 26.94 19.61
C PRO A 349 20.42 27.20 18.11
N LEU A 350 19.31 27.06 17.36
CA LEU A 350 19.30 27.21 15.90
C LEU A 350 19.30 28.68 15.44
N ASN A 351 19.32 29.65 16.37
CA ASN A 351 19.34 31.09 16.11
C ASN A 351 18.19 31.62 15.22
N PHE A 352 17.09 30.88 15.09
CA PHE A 352 15.90 31.29 14.32
C PHE A 352 15.03 32.34 15.04
N ILE A 353 15.36 32.68 16.28
CA ILE A 353 14.55 33.52 17.16
C ILE A 353 15.12 34.94 17.17
N ASN A 354 14.31 35.94 16.88
CA ASN A 354 14.75 37.34 17.02
C ASN A 354 14.89 37.74 18.50
N LYS A 355 15.74 38.73 18.79
CA LYS A 355 16.05 39.17 20.17
C LYS A 355 14.82 39.53 21.00
N THR A 356 13.79 40.10 20.39
CA THR A 356 12.54 40.47 21.08
C THR A 356 11.75 39.24 21.52
N MET A 357 11.62 38.25 20.64
CA MET A 357 10.95 36.98 20.94
C MET A 357 11.77 36.16 21.95
N GLU A 358 13.09 36.20 21.86
CA GLU A 358 13.99 35.57 22.82
C GLU A 358 13.80 36.16 24.23
N GLN A 359 13.71 37.49 24.36
CA GLN A 359 13.40 38.16 25.62
C GLN A 359 12.03 37.75 26.18
N GLN A 360 11.01 37.61 25.33
CA GLN A 360 9.67 37.15 25.74
C GLN A 360 9.68 35.70 26.24
N ILE A 361 10.50 34.83 25.63
CA ILE A 361 10.68 33.45 26.07
C ILE A 361 11.42 33.41 27.41
N ASN A 362 12.53 34.14 27.53
CA ASN A 362 13.37 34.18 28.74
C ASN A 362 12.64 34.78 29.95
N THR A 363 11.61 35.60 29.74
CA THR A 363 10.74 36.14 30.80
C THR A 363 9.60 35.19 31.22
N ASN A 364 9.65 33.92 30.82
CA ASN A 364 8.65 32.87 31.08
C ASN A 364 7.24 33.17 30.56
N LEU A 365 7.06 34.15 29.68
CA LEU A 365 5.75 34.49 29.09
C LEU A 365 5.24 33.42 28.13
N ALA A 366 6.11 32.51 27.68
CA ALA A 366 5.76 31.37 26.83
C ALA A 366 5.40 30.10 27.64
N ILE A 367 5.96 29.87 28.83
CA ILE A 367 5.90 28.57 29.54
C ILE A 367 4.86 28.54 30.68
N GLY A 368 4.26 29.69 31.03
CA GLY A 368 3.27 29.81 32.12
C GLY A 368 1.86 29.29 31.79
N LYS A 369 1.00 29.21 32.83
CA LYS A 369 -0.42 28.76 32.78
C LYS A 369 -1.28 29.51 31.74
N TRP A 370 -0.86 30.73 31.38
CA TRP A 370 -1.46 31.55 30.33
C TRP A 370 -0.36 32.19 29.48
N PRO A 371 0.11 31.53 28.41
CA PRO A 371 1.09 32.12 27.51
C PRO A 371 0.53 33.42 26.94
N ARG A 372 1.31 34.52 27.05
CA ARG A 372 0.84 35.88 26.69
C ARG A 372 1.35 36.34 25.33
N ILE A 373 2.08 35.50 24.61
CA ILE A 373 2.62 35.84 23.30
C ILE A 373 1.47 35.85 22.29
N LYS A 374 0.91 37.05 22.06
CA LYS A 374 0.03 37.35 20.93
C LYS A 374 0.91 37.63 19.72
N TYR A 375 1.33 36.59 19.02
CA TYR A 375 2.05 36.78 17.76
C TYR A 375 1.05 36.82 16.60
N GLN A 376 1.01 37.95 15.90
CA GLN A 376 0.41 38.05 14.57
C GLN A 376 1.56 38.26 13.58
N PRO A 377 1.76 37.37 12.59
CA PRO A 377 2.75 37.58 11.55
C PRO A 377 2.34 38.82 10.75
N ARG A 378 2.95 39.98 11.06
CA ARG A 378 2.59 41.26 10.44
C ARG A 378 3.05 41.37 8.98
N ASN A 379 3.97 40.52 8.51
CA ASN A 379 4.42 40.50 7.11
C ASN A 379 5.06 39.14 6.79
N ALA A 380 4.41 38.33 5.96
CA ALA A 380 4.94 37.07 5.41
C ALA A 380 6.37 37.22 4.84
N GLN A 381 6.71 38.38 4.29
CA GLN A 381 8.03 38.65 3.68
C GLN A 381 9.21 38.68 4.66
N HIS A 382 9.03 39.12 5.91
CA HIS A 382 10.14 39.09 6.88
C HIS A 382 10.51 37.67 7.32
N HIS A 383 9.52 36.75 7.29
CA HIS A 383 9.70 35.33 7.58
C HIS A 383 10.58 34.62 6.56
N PHE A 384 10.51 35.03 5.29
CA PHE A 384 11.33 34.45 4.22
C PHE A 384 12.71 35.09 4.12
N THR A 385 12.90 36.36 4.47
CA THR A 385 14.24 36.99 4.41
C THR A 385 15.30 36.28 5.25
N MET A 386 14.97 35.69 6.41
CA MET A 386 15.93 34.91 7.20
C MET A 386 16.35 33.58 6.54
N PHE A 387 15.49 33.01 5.67
CA PHE A 387 15.77 31.81 4.87
C PHE A 387 16.27 32.14 3.44
N GLN A 388 16.08 33.38 2.97
CA GLN A 388 16.55 33.88 1.67
C GLN A 388 17.93 34.57 1.74
N GLN A 389 18.25 35.27 2.86
CA GLN A 389 19.57 35.86 3.09
C GLN A 389 20.67 34.81 3.35
N SER A 390 20.26 33.56 3.56
CA SER A 390 21.09 32.36 3.71
C SER A 390 21.25 31.57 2.39
N GLY A 391 20.72 32.09 1.28
CA GLY A 391 20.62 31.40 -0.02
C GLY A 391 21.85 31.47 -0.93
N ALA A 392 22.98 32.07 -0.50
CA ALA A 392 24.18 32.12 -1.32
C ALA A 392 25.28 31.13 -0.91
N ASP A 393 25.31 30.64 0.34
CA ASP A 393 26.41 29.76 0.80
C ASP A 393 26.12 28.93 2.07
N THR A 394 24.86 28.77 2.51
CA THR A 394 24.56 28.00 3.72
C THR A 394 23.57 26.86 3.47
N ASN A 395 24.10 25.63 3.48
CA ASN A 395 23.34 24.42 3.74
C ASN A 395 22.55 24.61 5.04
N ILE A 396 21.23 24.81 4.96
CA ILE A 396 20.36 24.67 6.14
C ILE A 396 20.48 23.19 6.55
N PRO A 397 21.08 22.86 7.71
CA PRO A 397 21.34 21.48 8.05
C PRO A 397 20.01 20.74 8.20
N SER A 398 19.94 19.51 7.68
CA SER A 398 18.95 18.55 8.16
C SER A 398 19.08 18.44 9.67
N LEU A 399 17.98 18.60 10.41
CA LEU A 399 18.01 18.49 11.86
C LEU A 399 18.11 17.01 12.26
N SER A 400 19.10 16.67 13.07
CA SER A 400 19.26 15.37 13.73
C SER A 400 19.01 15.50 15.23
N PHE A 401 18.71 14.37 15.86
CA PHE A 401 18.72 14.24 17.33
C PHE A 401 20.13 14.07 17.91
N ASP A 402 21.12 13.87 17.06
CA ASP A 402 22.54 13.77 17.38
C ASP A 402 23.22 15.14 17.39
#